data_AF-A0A8D8H571-F1
#
_entry.id   AF-A0A8D8H571-F1
#
_cell.length_a   1.000
_cell.length_b   1.000
_cell.length_c   1.000
_cell.angle_alpha   90.00
_cell.angle_beta   90.00
_cell.angle_gamma   90.00
#
_symmetry.space_group_name_H-M   'P 1'
#
loop_
_entity.id
_entity.type
_entity.pdbx_description
1 polymer ?
#
loop_
_entity_poly.entity_id
_entity_poly.type
_entity_poly.pdbx_seq_one_letter_code
_entity_poly.pdbx_strand_id
1 'polypeptide(L)'
;MDNNGASVGSYSNFRILYLITQMVGVTIVVLVSSWIGVHLGGLGWTKPSIQFNWHPLLMSLGMIFLYGNSILVYRGFRYARKKPLKITHATIHGLAFLFTVVALIAVFDSHNLAKPPIPNMYSLHSWVGMAAVVLFSLQYVFGFVSYLFPGVREPLRATYMPVHVF
;
A
#
# COMPACT_ATOMS: atom_id res chain seq x y z
N MET A 1 21.33 38.76 -3.30
CA MET A 1 21.53 37.45 -3.96
C MET A 1 21.46 36.43 -2.84
N ASP A 2 20.39 35.68 -2.57
CA ASP A 2 19.20 35.31 -3.35
C ASP A 2 17.99 35.17 -2.43
N ASN A 3 16.95 35.98 -2.67
CA ASN A 3 15.61 35.76 -2.12
C ASN A 3 14.87 34.81 -3.07
N ASN A 4 15.13 33.51 -2.94
CA ASN A 4 14.37 32.49 -3.66
C ASN A 4 13.02 32.28 -2.99
N GLY A 5 12.10 33.19 -3.29
CA GLY A 5 10.68 33.04 -3.05
C GLY A 5 10.17 31.80 -3.77
N ALA A 6 10.00 30.71 -3.03
CA ALA A 6 9.12 29.65 -3.46
C ALA A 6 7.72 30.28 -3.58
N SER A 7 7.24 30.43 -4.82
CA SER A 7 5.99 31.13 -5.10
C SER A 7 4.84 30.48 -4.33
N VAL A 8 4.00 31.31 -3.70
CA VAL A 8 2.82 30.90 -2.94
C VAL A 8 1.91 29.95 -3.76
N GLY A 9 1.96 30.05 -5.10
CA GLY A 9 1.25 29.16 -6.03
C GLY A 9 1.71 27.69 -6.05
N SER A 10 3.00 27.39 -5.81
CA SER A 10 3.49 26.01 -5.83
C SER A 10 2.94 25.16 -4.68
N TYR A 11 2.79 25.76 -3.50
CA TYR A 11 2.25 25.08 -2.32
C TYR A 11 0.74 24.86 -2.39
N SER A 12 0.01 25.80 -2.99
CA SER A 12 -1.42 25.67 -3.23
C SER A 12 -1.74 24.46 -4.11
N ASN A 13 -0.99 24.31 -5.21
CA ASN A 13 -1.17 23.22 -6.17
C ASN A 13 -0.93 21.83 -5.53
N PHE A 14 0.14 21.67 -4.73
CA PHE A 14 0.40 20.41 -4.05
C PHE A 14 -0.70 20.06 -3.04
N ARG A 15 -1.20 21.04 -2.27
CA ARG A 15 -2.27 20.81 -1.29
C ARG A 15 -3.56 20.38 -1.98
N ILE A 16 -3.95 21.04 -3.07
CA ILE A 16 -5.13 20.68 -3.86
C ILE A 16 -5.01 19.26 -4.40
N LEU A 17 -3.87 18.92 -5.03
CA LEU A 17 -3.63 17.57 -5.54
C LEU A 17 -3.63 16.52 -4.43
N TYR A 18 -2.99 16.81 -3.30
CA TYR A 18 -3.00 15.91 -2.14
C TYR A 18 -4.43 15.66 -1.64
N LEU A 19 -5.23 16.71 -1.47
CA LEU A 19 -6.64 16.58 -1.08
C LEU A 19 -7.44 15.75 -2.10
N ILE A 20 -7.25 15.98 -3.40
CA ILE A 20 -7.90 15.17 -4.45
C ILE A 20 -7.51 13.70 -4.29
N THR A 21 -6.22 13.38 -4.10
CA THR A 21 -5.79 11.98 -3.90
C THR A 21 -6.43 11.35 -2.65
N GLN A 22 -6.61 12.12 -1.56
CA GLN A 22 -7.31 11.63 -0.37
C GLN A 22 -8.79 11.34 -0.65
N MET A 23 -9.48 12.26 -1.31
CA MET A 23 -10.90 12.10 -1.64
C MET A 23 -11.12 10.91 -2.57
N VAL A 24 -10.30 10.76 -3.61
CA VAL A 24 -10.35 9.62 -4.53
C VAL A 24 -10.08 8.32 -3.78
N GLY A 25 -9.03 8.28 -2.94
CA GLY A 25 -8.67 7.10 -2.17
C GLY A 25 -9.77 6.64 -1.22
N VAL A 26 -10.35 7.57 -0.45
CA VAL A 26 -11.49 7.28 0.44
C VAL A 26 -12.71 6.81 -0.36
N THR A 27 -12.99 7.46 -1.49
CA THR A 27 -14.09 7.06 -2.38
C THR A 27 -13.92 5.62 -2.87
N ILE A 28 -12.72 5.22 -3.29
CA ILE A 28 -12.44 3.83 -3.70
C ILE A 28 -12.74 2.86 -2.56
N VAL A 29 -12.27 3.13 -1.34
CA VAL A 29 -12.52 2.25 -0.18
C VAL A 29 -14.00 2.14 0.14
N VAL A 30 -14.74 3.27 0.09
CA VAL A 30 -16.20 3.28 0.33
C VAL A 30 -16.95 2.51 -0.75
N LEU A 31 -16.60 2.71 -2.02
CA LEU A 31 -17.24 2.02 -3.14
C LEU A 31 -16.98 0.50 -3.08
N VAL A 32 -15.75 0.07 -2.82
CA VAL A 32 -15.43 -1.36 -2.67
C VAL A 32 -16.15 -1.97 -1.48
N SER A 33 -16.18 -1.27 -0.35
CA SER A 33 -16.90 -1.72 0.85
C SER A 33 -18.41 -1.83 0.61
N SER A 34 -19.00 -0.84 -0.08
CA SER A 34 -20.42 -0.82 -0.45
C SER A 34 -20.74 -1.93 -1.44
N TRP A 35 -19.88 -2.15 -2.44
CA TRP A 35 -20.03 -3.24 -3.39
C TRP A 35 -20.05 -4.60 -2.68
N ILE A 36 -19.12 -4.83 -1.75
CA ILE A 36 -19.08 -6.05 -0.95
C ILE A 36 -20.33 -6.20 -0.08
N GLY A 37 -20.72 -5.15 0.63
CA GLY A 37 -21.84 -5.19 1.58
C GLY A 37 -23.20 -5.36 0.89
N VAL A 38 -23.42 -4.67 -0.23
CA VAL A 38 -24.71 -4.63 -0.92
C VAL A 38 -24.85 -5.77 -1.93
N HIS A 39 -23.78 -6.12 -2.64
CA HIS A 39 -23.86 -7.04 -3.79
C HIS A 39 -23.17 -8.39 -3.58
N LEU A 40 -22.18 -8.50 -2.69
CA LEU A 40 -21.39 -9.74 -2.52
C LEU A 40 -21.68 -10.50 -1.23
N GLY A 41 -22.70 -10.09 -0.47
CA GLY A 41 -23.12 -10.78 0.76
C GLY A 41 -22.21 -10.53 1.97
N GLY A 42 -21.39 -9.47 1.92
CA GLY A 42 -20.58 -9.00 3.05
C GLY A 42 -19.24 -9.72 3.22
N LEU A 43 -18.72 -9.71 4.45
CA LEU A 43 -17.44 -10.28 4.83
C LEU A 43 -17.64 -11.45 5.80
N GLY A 44 -16.81 -12.48 5.68
CA GLY A 44 -16.89 -13.67 6.52
C GLY A 44 -15.76 -14.63 6.22
N TRP A 45 -15.57 -15.64 7.08
CA TRP A 45 -14.49 -16.63 6.95
C TRP A 45 -14.99 -18.07 6.81
N THR A 46 -16.32 -18.25 6.73
CA THR A 46 -16.95 -19.58 6.78
C THR A 46 -17.30 -20.14 5.41
N LYS A 47 -17.64 -19.27 4.44
CA LYS A 47 -17.99 -19.65 3.08
C LYS A 47 -16.87 -19.20 2.13
N PRO A 48 -16.30 -20.08 1.29
CA PRO A 48 -15.20 -19.72 0.39
C PRO A 48 -15.49 -18.48 -0.48
N SER A 49 -16.70 -18.39 -1.04
CA SER A 49 -17.11 -17.24 -1.86
C SER A 49 -17.20 -15.91 -1.08
N ILE A 50 -17.57 -15.95 0.19
CA ILE A 50 -17.63 -14.75 1.06
C ILE A 50 -16.24 -14.42 1.61
N GLN A 51 -15.42 -15.43 1.88
CA GLN A 51 -14.02 -15.26 2.28
C GLN A 51 -13.22 -14.52 1.21
N PHE A 52 -13.47 -14.81 -0.07
CA PHE A 52 -12.86 -14.09 -1.19
C PHE A 52 -13.06 -12.57 -1.10
N ASN A 53 -14.18 -12.07 -0.56
CA ASN A 53 -14.47 -10.63 -0.51
C ASN A 53 -13.46 -9.84 0.34
N TRP A 54 -12.72 -10.49 1.25
CA TRP A 54 -11.60 -9.86 1.95
C TRP A 54 -10.47 -9.46 1.00
N HIS A 55 -10.27 -10.20 -0.09
CA HIS A 55 -9.22 -9.94 -1.07
C HIS A 55 -9.35 -8.55 -1.71
N PRO A 56 -10.43 -8.20 -2.44
CA PRO A 56 -10.56 -6.88 -3.05
C PRO A 56 -10.61 -5.75 -2.03
N LEU A 57 -11.20 -5.96 -0.85
CA LEU A 57 -11.25 -4.95 0.21
C LEU A 57 -9.87 -4.60 0.74
N LEU A 58 -9.12 -5.61 1.20
CA LEU A 58 -7.82 -5.42 1.84
C LEU A 58 -6.74 -5.06 0.82
N MET A 59 -6.82 -5.52 -0.43
CA MET A 59 -5.94 -5.05 -1.50
C MET A 59 -6.19 -3.57 -1.81
N SER A 60 -7.45 -3.12 -1.86
CA SER A 60 -7.78 -1.71 -2.09
C SER A 60 -7.36 -0.82 -0.92
N LEU A 61 -7.61 -1.26 0.31
CA LEU A 61 -7.22 -0.51 1.50
C LEU A 61 -5.70 -0.49 1.69
N GLY A 62 -5.03 -1.63 1.56
CA GLY A 62 -3.59 -1.79 1.79
C GLY A 62 -2.75 -1.28 0.61
N MET A 63 -2.82 -1.95 -0.53
CA MET A 63 -1.92 -1.73 -1.68
C MET A 63 -2.26 -0.49 -2.50
N ILE A 64 -3.46 0.09 -2.36
CA ILE A 64 -3.83 1.33 -3.04
C ILE A 64 -3.84 2.51 -2.06
N PHE A 65 -4.75 2.50 -1.07
CA PHE A 65 -4.95 3.66 -0.21
C PHE A 65 -3.80 3.91 0.78
N LEU A 66 -3.45 2.91 1.61
CA LEU A 66 -2.37 3.05 2.59
C LEU A 66 -1.01 3.17 1.92
N TYR A 67 -0.73 2.35 0.91
CA TYR A 67 0.51 2.41 0.15
C TYR A 67 0.74 3.79 -0.48
N GLY A 68 -0.27 4.34 -1.17
CA GLY A 68 -0.18 5.68 -1.77
C GLY A 68 0.03 6.78 -0.73
N ASN A 69 -0.66 6.71 0.40
CA ASN A 69 -0.46 7.63 1.52
C ASN A 69 0.96 7.56 2.11
N SER A 70 1.51 6.34 2.24
CA SER A 70 2.85 6.13 2.76
C SER A 70 3.94 6.74 1.87
N ILE A 71 3.82 6.60 0.55
CA ILE A 71 4.77 7.22 -0.39
C ILE A 71 4.73 8.75 -0.31
N LEU A 72 3.55 9.32 -0.08
CA LEU A 72 3.38 10.78 -0.01
C LEU A 72 3.73 11.38 1.37
N VAL A 73 3.97 10.58 2.41
CA VAL A 73 4.14 11.07 3.80
C VAL A 73 5.25 12.12 3.92
N TYR A 74 6.38 11.92 3.25
CA TYR A 74 7.51 12.87 3.28
C TYR A 74 7.20 14.19 2.57
N ARG A 75 6.27 14.19 1.61
CA ARG A 75 5.84 15.39 0.88
C ARG A 75 4.72 16.11 1.65
N GLY A 76 3.75 15.36 2.16
CA GLY A 76 2.62 15.87 2.95
C GLY A 76 3.09 16.55 4.24
N PHE A 77 4.08 15.96 4.91
CA PHE A 77 4.61 16.44 6.18
C PHE A 77 6.05 16.94 6.06
N ARG A 78 6.34 17.71 5.00
CA ARG A 78 7.71 18.19 4.67
C ARG A 78 8.44 18.96 5.79
N TYR A 79 7.68 19.58 6.72
CA TYR A 79 8.23 20.34 7.85
C TYR A 79 8.41 19.49 9.12
N ALA A 80 7.96 18.24 9.13
CA ALA A 80 8.13 17.35 10.26
C ALA A 80 9.57 16.80 10.35
N ARG A 81 9.95 16.37 11.56
CA ARG A 81 11.26 15.77 11.82
C ARG A 81 11.43 14.47 11.01
N LYS A 82 12.65 14.19 10.54
CA LYS A 82 12.91 13.03 9.66
C LYS A 82 12.65 11.67 10.33
N LYS A 83 13.02 11.51 11.61
CA LYS A 83 12.83 10.26 12.36
C LYS A 83 11.35 9.84 12.46
N PRO A 84 10.41 10.69 12.92
CA PRO A 84 9.00 10.31 12.93
C PRO A 84 8.45 10.04 11.53
N LEU A 85 8.87 10.79 10.49
CA LEU A 85 8.46 10.49 9.11
C LEU A 85 8.87 9.09 8.64
N LYS A 86 10.11 8.67 8.96
CA LYS A 86 10.58 7.31 8.67
C LYS A 86 9.74 6.25 9.38
N ILE A 87 9.45 6.47 10.66
CA ILE A 87 8.63 5.55 11.45
C ILE A 87 7.22 5.48 10.87
N THR A 88 6.57 6.62 10.61
CA THR A 88 5.23 6.67 10.00
C THR A 88 5.20 5.98 8.65
N HIS A 89 6.17 6.25 7.77
CA HIS A 89 6.30 5.59 6.46
C HIS A 89 6.37 4.06 6.61
N ALA A 90 7.28 3.57 7.47
CA ALA A 90 7.42 2.13 7.69
C ALA A 90 6.18 1.51 8.35
N THR A 91 5.56 2.19 9.32
CA THR A 91 4.33 1.69 9.97
C THR A 91 3.19 1.58 8.98
N ILE A 92 2.97 2.58 8.11
CA ILE A 92 1.88 2.53 7.12
C ILE A 92 2.14 1.42 6.10
N HIS A 93 3.38 1.27 5.58
CA HIS A 93 3.70 0.14 4.71
C HIS A 93 3.60 -1.21 5.42
N GLY A 94 3.97 -1.29 6.70
CA GLY A 94 3.81 -2.50 7.50
C GLY A 94 2.35 -2.90 7.65
N LEU A 95 1.45 -1.94 7.91
CA LEU A 95 0.01 -2.19 7.93
C LEU A 95 -0.52 -2.63 6.57
N ALA A 96 -0.07 -1.99 5.48
CA ALA A 96 -0.42 -2.39 4.12
C ALA A 96 0.03 -3.84 3.82
N PHE A 97 1.25 -4.21 4.25
CA PHE A 97 1.77 -5.57 4.12
C PHE A 97 0.93 -6.60 4.88
N LEU A 98 0.54 -6.30 6.12
CA LEU A 98 -0.35 -7.18 6.89
C LEU A 98 -1.69 -7.39 6.19
N PHE A 99 -2.30 -6.33 5.65
CA PHE A 99 -3.54 -6.44 4.88
C PHE A 99 -3.37 -7.27 3.62
N THR A 100 -2.27 -7.09 2.89
CA THR A 100 -1.93 -7.91 1.71
C THR A 100 -1.78 -9.39 2.06
N VAL A 101 -1.13 -9.72 3.18
CA VAL A 101 -1.00 -11.12 3.63
C VAL A 101 -2.38 -11.72 3.91
N VAL A 102 -3.24 -11.02 4.66
CA VAL A 102 -4.60 -11.51 4.95
C VAL A 102 -5.44 -11.64 3.67
N ALA A 103 -5.32 -10.69 2.74
CA ALA A 103 -5.98 -10.74 1.43
C ALA A 103 -5.54 -11.94 0.59
N LEU A 104 -4.25 -12.30 0.64
CA LEU A 104 -3.74 -13.47 -0.07
C LEU A 104 -4.23 -14.76 0.57
N ILE A 105 -4.17 -14.88 1.89
CA ILE A 105 -4.75 -16.03 2.60
C ILE A 105 -6.22 -16.21 2.20
N ALA A 106 -7.00 -15.12 2.21
CA ALA A 106 -8.40 -15.17 1.84
C ALA A 106 -8.67 -15.70 0.41
N VAL A 107 -7.91 -15.26 -0.60
CA VAL A 107 -8.10 -15.75 -1.98
C VAL A 107 -7.61 -17.19 -2.14
N PHE A 108 -6.45 -17.56 -1.59
CA PHE A 108 -5.95 -18.93 -1.69
C PHE A 108 -6.88 -19.92 -0.98
N ASP A 109 -7.36 -19.59 0.22
CA ASP A 109 -8.34 -20.40 0.95
C ASP A 109 -9.66 -20.48 0.17
N SER A 110 -10.15 -19.38 -0.40
CA SER A 110 -11.38 -19.40 -1.18
C SER A 110 -11.32 -20.37 -2.36
N HIS A 111 -10.15 -20.49 -3.00
CA HIS A 111 -9.92 -21.42 -4.11
C HIS A 111 -9.76 -22.86 -3.62
N ASN A 112 -8.96 -23.07 -2.57
CA ASN A 112 -8.63 -24.39 -2.05
C ASN A 112 -9.83 -25.08 -1.37
N LEU A 113 -10.67 -24.30 -0.68
CA LEU A 113 -11.83 -24.78 0.06
C LEU A 113 -13.11 -24.84 -0.78
N ALA A 114 -13.07 -24.34 -2.01
CA ALA A 114 -14.18 -24.48 -2.97
C ALA A 114 -14.44 -25.96 -3.30
N LYS A 115 -15.68 -26.27 -3.68
CA LYS A 115 -16.10 -27.62 -4.09
C LYS A 115 -16.75 -27.56 -5.48
N PRO A 116 -16.08 -28.03 -6.54
CA PRO A 116 -14.69 -28.51 -6.57
C PRO A 116 -13.66 -27.40 -6.33
N PRO A 117 -12.41 -27.73 -5.95
CA PRO A 117 -11.34 -26.73 -5.78
C PRO A 117 -11.04 -25.97 -7.07
N ILE A 118 -10.71 -24.70 -6.94
CA ILE A 118 -10.34 -23.83 -8.07
C ILE A 118 -8.81 -23.82 -8.18
N PRO A 119 -8.21 -24.02 -9.37
CA PRO A 119 -6.77 -23.91 -9.55
C PRO A 119 -6.26 -22.52 -9.17
N ASN A 120 -5.09 -22.47 -8.52
CA ASN A 120 -4.43 -21.21 -8.20
C ASN A 120 -3.46 -20.77 -9.31
N MET A 121 -3.12 -19.48 -9.33
CA MET A 121 -2.02 -18.94 -10.14
C MET A 121 -2.12 -19.18 -11.66
N TYR A 122 -3.32 -19.31 -12.22
CA TYR A 122 -3.51 -19.54 -13.66
C TYR A 122 -3.80 -18.26 -14.45
N SER A 123 -4.12 -17.15 -13.77
CA SER A 123 -4.53 -15.90 -14.43
C SER A 123 -3.39 -14.89 -14.50
N LEU A 124 -3.38 -14.04 -15.55
CA LEU A 124 -2.44 -12.94 -15.65
C LEU A 124 -2.49 -12.02 -14.43
N HIS A 125 -3.69 -11.77 -13.89
CA HIS A 125 -3.87 -11.01 -12.65
C HIS A 125 -3.08 -11.61 -11.49
N SER A 126 -3.16 -12.94 -11.29
CA SER A 126 -2.44 -13.62 -10.22
C SER A 126 -0.92 -13.56 -10.39
N TRP A 127 -0.41 -13.60 -11.62
CA TRP A 127 1.03 -13.49 -11.89
C TRP A 127 1.56 -12.10 -11.59
N VAL A 128 0.91 -11.06 -12.14
CA VAL A 128 1.29 -9.67 -11.90
C VAL A 128 1.10 -9.30 -10.43
N GLY A 129 0.00 -9.73 -9.81
CA GLY A 129 -0.29 -9.51 -8.41
C GLY A 129 0.77 -10.13 -7.50
N MET A 130 1.14 -11.38 -7.72
CA MET A 130 2.18 -12.05 -6.92
C MET A 130 3.56 -11.39 -7.13
N ALA A 131 3.92 -11.03 -8.36
CA ALA A 131 5.15 -10.28 -8.62
C ALA A 131 5.18 -8.95 -7.85
N ALA A 132 4.08 -8.20 -7.86
CA ALA A 132 3.95 -6.95 -7.12
C ALA A 132 4.08 -7.15 -5.59
N VAL A 133 3.46 -8.20 -5.04
CA VAL A 133 3.57 -8.53 -3.60
C VAL A 133 5.00 -8.91 -3.23
N VAL A 134 5.69 -9.72 -4.04
CA VAL A 134 7.09 -10.08 -3.80
C VAL A 134 7.99 -8.84 -3.84
N LEU A 135 7.86 -8.01 -4.87
CA LEU A 135 8.63 -6.77 -5.01
C LEU A 135 8.35 -5.80 -3.85
N PHE A 136 7.09 -5.64 -3.45
CA PHE A 136 6.72 -4.83 -2.30
C PHE A 136 7.33 -5.36 -0.99
N SER A 137 7.30 -6.67 -0.79
CA SER A 137 7.88 -7.32 0.39
C SER A 137 9.38 -7.09 0.47
N LEU A 138 10.09 -7.27 -0.65
CA LEU A 138 11.51 -7.00 -0.75
C LEU A 138 11.81 -5.51 -0.50
N GLN A 139 11.04 -4.61 -1.11
CA GLN A 139 11.21 -3.16 -0.92
C GLN A 139 10.99 -2.76 0.54
N TYR A 140 10.01 -3.36 1.21
CA TYR A 140 9.74 -3.11 2.62
C TYR A 140 10.90 -3.60 3.51
N VAL A 141 11.40 -4.82 3.30
CA VAL A 141 12.51 -5.39 4.07
C VAL A 141 13.80 -4.61 3.85
N PHE A 142 14.20 -4.40 2.59
CA PHE A 142 15.43 -3.66 2.28
C PHE A 142 15.35 -2.20 2.73
N GLY A 143 14.20 -1.54 2.55
CA GLY A 143 13.95 -0.20 3.06
C GLY A 143 14.05 -0.11 4.59
N PHE A 144 13.44 -1.05 5.31
CA PHE A 144 13.50 -1.13 6.76
C PHE A 144 14.93 -1.32 7.27
N VAL A 145 15.65 -2.30 6.73
CA VAL A 145 17.04 -2.60 7.10
C VAL A 145 17.97 -1.44 6.78
N SER A 146 17.78 -0.78 5.63
CA SER A 146 18.67 0.29 5.18
C SER A 146 18.46 1.59 5.94
N TYR A 147 17.21 1.96 6.24
CA TYR A 147 16.85 3.31 6.68
C TYR A 147 16.31 3.41 8.11
N LEU A 148 15.99 2.29 8.76
CA LEU A 148 15.47 2.24 10.14
C LEU A 148 16.33 1.39 11.08
N PHE A 149 16.34 0.06 10.94
CA PHE A 149 17.03 -0.85 11.85
C PHE A 149 17.44 -2.15 11.16
N PRO A 150 18.68 -2.65 11.35
CA PRO A 150 19.77 -2.08 12.14
C PRO A 150 20.39 -0.81 11.53
N GLY A 151 20.04 -0.48 10.28
CA GLY A 151 20.66 0.60 9.53
C GLY A 151 21.94 0.13 8.85
N VAL A 152 22.21 0.64 7.64
CA VAL A 152 23.45 0.37 6.91
C VAL A 152 24.30 1.63 6.79
N ARG A 153 25.59 1.48 6.44
CA ARG A 153 26.54 2.59 6.29
C ARG A 153 26.03 3.63 5.28
N GLU A 154 26.29 4.92 5.53
CA GLU A 154 25.79 6.02 4.69
C GLU A 154 26.10 5.88 3.19
N PRO A 155 27.30 5.42 2.75
CA PRO A 155 27.56 5.23 1.32
C PRO A 155 26.60 4.22 0.65
N LEU A 156 26.28 3.13 1.33
CA LEU A 156 25.35 2.12 0.83
C LEU A 156 23.92 2.67 0.78
N ARG A 157 23.52 3.46 1.79
CA ARG A 157 22.22 4.13 1.82
C ARG A 157 22.06 5.11 0.66
N ALA A 158 23.13 5.84 0.33
CA ALA A 158 23.16 6.78 -0.78
C ALA A 158 23.03 6.07 -2.13
N THR A 159 23.76 4.96 -2.33
CA THR A 159 23.67 4.15 -3.56
C THR A 159 22.31 3.46 -3.73
N TYR A 160 21.69 3.00 -2.64
CA TYR A 160 20.40 2.32 -2.69
C TYR A 160 19.20 3.28 -2.84
N MET A 161 19.33 4.54 -2.40
CA MET A 161 18.21 5.50 -2.38
C MET A 161 17.50 5.66 -3.74
N PRO A 162 18.19 5.78 -4.90
CA PRO A 162 17.52 5.89 -6.18
C PRO A 162 16.67 4.65 -6.51
N VAL A 163 17.14 3.45 -6.15
CA VAL A 163 16.42 2.19 -6.36
C VAL A 163 15.24 2.05 -5.41
N HIS A 164 15.37 2.57 -4.18
CA HIS A 164 14.27 2.56 -3.22
C HIS A 164 13.12 3.51 -3.62
N VAL A 165 13.44 4.58 -4.36
CA VAL A 165 12.47 5.60 -4.79
C VAL A 165 11.85 5.29 -6.15
N PHE A 166 12.57 4.60 -7.04
CA PHE A 166 12.09 4.18 -8.37
C PHE A 166 10.95 3.17 -8.27
#